data_AF-A0AAN8X3Q3-F1
#
_entry.id   AF-A0AAN8X3Q3-F1
#
_cell.length_a   1.000
_cell.length_b   1.000
_cell.length_c   1.000
_cell.angle_alpha   90.00
_cell.angle_beta   90.00
_cell.angle_gamma   90.00
#
_symmetry.space_group_name_H-M   'P 1'
#
loop_
_entity.id
_entity.type
_entity.pdbx_description
1 polymer ?
#
loop_
_entity_poly.entity_id
_entity_poly.type
_entity_poly.pdbx_seq_one_letter_code
_entity_poly.pdbx_strand_id
1 'polypeptide(L)' 'NPVGSLQELCMARRWPPPTYELTLEEGFPHERTFSISCTIGTTKEVGERLKFDF' A
#
# COMPACT_ATOMS: atom_id res chain seq x y z
N ASN A 1 8.13 4.39 -11.14
CA ASN A 1 7.51 3.43 -10.20
C ASN A 1 7.39 4.11 -8.84
N PRO A 2 6.18 4.46 -8.38
CA PRO A 2 5.99 5.20 -7.13
C PRO A 2 6.53 4.49 -5.89
N VAL A 3 6.48 3.14 -5.86
CA VAL A 3 7.03 2.34 -4.75
C VAL A 3 8.55 2.51 -4.65
N GLY A 4 9.24 2.44 -5.79
CA GLY A 4 10.69 2.63 -5.85
C GLY A 4 11.12 4.04 -5.43
N SER A 5 10.43 5.07 -5.92
CA SER A 5 10.71 6.46 -5.54
C SER A 5 10.50 6.71 -4.04
N LEU A 6 9.49 6.09 -3.43
CA LEU A 6 9.26 6.18 -1.99
C LEU A 6 10.37 5.48 -1.19
N GLN A 7 10.82 4.31 -1.65
CA GLN A 7 11.93 3.59 -1.02
C GLN A 7 13.22 4.41 -1.05
N GLU A 8 13.58 4.99 -2.20
CA GLU A 8 14.75 5.87 -2.33
C GLU A 8 14.66 7.09 -1.39
N LEU A 9 13.47 7.69 -1.26
CA LEU A 9 13.22 8.79 -0.34
C LEU A 9 13.45 8.38 1.13
N CYS A 10 12.94 7.22 1.54
CA CYS A 10 13.17 6.70 2.90
C CYS A 10 14.66 6.50 3.17
N MET A 11 15.40 5.94 2.21
CA MET A 11 16.85 5.75 2.32
C MET A 11 17.58 7.09 2.44
N ALA A 12 17.27 8.06 1.57
CA ALA A 12 17.89 9.39 1.59
C ALA A 12 17.66 10.14 2.91
N ARG A 13 16.50 9.92 3.55
CA ARG A 13 16.13 10.55 4.83
C ARG A 13 16.49 9.71 6.07
N ARG A 14 17.13 8.54 5.90
CA ARG A 14 17.42 7.57 6.97
C ARG A 14 16.16 7.15 7.76
N TRP A 15 15.02 7.12 7.08
CA TRP A 15 13.79 6.59 7.64
C TRP A 15 13.78 5.06 7.58
N PRO A 16 13.04 4.40 8.47
CA PRO A 16 12.78 2.98 8.30
C PRO A 16 12.14 2.72 6.93
N PRO A 17 12.42 1.55 6.33
CA PRO A 17 11.83 1.19 5.04
C PRO A 17 10.29 1.18 5.16
N PRO A 18 9.57 1.55 4.07
CA PRO A 18 8.11 1.47 4.06
C PRO A 18 7.66 0.01 4.19
N THR A 19 6.66 -0.25 5.02
CA THR A 19 5.98 -1.55 5.12
C THR A 19 4.64 -1.49 4.40
N TYR A 20 4.29 -2.57 3.70
CA TYR A 20 3.03 -2.70 2.99
C TYR A 20 2.24 -3.87 3.52
N GLU A 21 0.97 -3.66 3.83
CA GLU A 21 0.09 -4.67 4.42
C GLU A 21 -1.30 -4.61 3.79
N LEU A 22 -1.88 -5.78 3.49
CA LEU A 22 -3.28 -5.88 3.09
C LEU A 22 -4.18 -5.69 4.32
N THR A 23 -4.93 -4.60 4.35
CA THR A 23 -5.76 -4.23 5.49
C THR A 23 -7.23 -4.56 5.33
N LEU A 24 -7.69 -4.70 4.08
CA LEU A 24 -9.09 -4.96 3.78
C LEU A 24 -9.17 -5.82 2.52
N GLU A 25 -10.02 -6.84 2.59
CA GLU A 25 -10.42 -7.64 1.46
C GLU A 25 -11.92 -7.92 1.60
N GLU A 26 -12.75 -7.26 0.78
CA GLU A 26 -14.20 -7.38 0.87
C GLU A 26 -14.89 -7.33 -0.50
N GLY A 27 -16.18 -7.67 -0.53
CA GLY A 27 -16.98 -7.68 -1.76
C GLY A 27 -17.09 -9.04 -2.42
N PHE A 28 -17.90 -9.10 -3.49
CA PHE A 28 -18.13 -10.33 -4.25
C PHE A 28 -16.90 -10.70 -5.07
N PRO A 29 -16.74 -11.98 -5.47
CA PRO A 29 -15.58 -12.42 -6.25
C PRO A 29 -15.27 -11.54 -7.48
N HIS A 30 -16.30 -11.02 -8.16
CA HIS A 30 -16.17 -10.18 -9.36
C HIS A 30 -16.08 -8.66 -9.07
N GLU A 31 -16.26 -8.25 -7.81
CA GLU A 31 -16.25 -6.84 -7.36
C GLU A 31 -15.41 -6.70 -6.07
N ARG A 32 -14.34 -7.49 -5.96
CA ARG A 32 -13.58 -7.55 -4.72
C ARG A 32 -12.73 -6.30 -4.55
N THR A 33 -12.89 -5.60 -3.44
CA THR A 33 -12.06 -4.47 -3.05
C THR A 33 -10.89 -4.95 -2.20
N PHE A 34 -9.70 -4.45 -2.49
CA PHE A 34 -8.50 -4.64 -1.69
C PHE A 34 -7.98 -3.29 -1.23
N SER A 35 -7.68 -3.16 0.06
CA SER A 35 -6.99 -1.98 0.58
C SER A 35 -5.61 -2.37 1.09
N ILE A 36 -4.59 -1.68 0.59
CA ILE A 36 -3.20 -1.84 1.00
C ILE A 36 -2.81 -0.61 1.81
N SER A 37 -2.27 -0.82 3.01
CA SER A 37 -1.68 0.26 3.79
C SER A 37 -0.17 0.31 3.59
N CYS A 38 0.37 1.52 3.51
CA CYS A 38 1.79 1.83 3.51
C CYS A 38 2.13 2.54 4.82
N THR A 39 3.10 2.02 5.58
CA THR A 39 3.53 2.62 6.85
C THR A 39 5.00 2.99 6.79
N ILE A 40 5.33 4.22 7.20
CA ILE A 40 6.71 4.72 7.34
C ILE A 40 6.84 5.37 8.73
N GLY A 41 7.57 4.71 9.63
CA GLY A 41 7.70 5.16 11.02
C GLY A 41 6.34 5.20 11.71
N THR A 42 5.85 6.40 12.04
CA THR A 42 4.53 6.63 12.66
C THR A 42 3.45 7.04 11.67
N THR A 43 3.80 7.26 10.40
CA THR A 43 2.85 7.69 9.36
C THR A 43 2.30 6.47 8.65
N LYS A 44 0.98 6.39 8.49
CA LYS A 44 0.29 5.30 7.80
C LYS A 44 -0.70 5.90 6.80
N GLU A 45 -0.62 5.43 5.56
CA GLU A 45 -1.53 5.80 4.47
C GLU A 45 -2.17 4.55 3.89
N VAL A 46 -3.43 4.63 3.43
CA VAL A 46 -4.17 3.50 2.88
C VAL A 46 -4.59 3.81 1.45
N GLY A 47 -4.30 2.90 0.53
CA GLY A 47 -4.76 2.95 -0.85
C GLY A 47 -5.72 1.80 -1.13
N GLU A 48 -6.81 2.09 -1.84
CA GLU A 48 -7.84 1.12 -2.18
C GLU A 48 -7.86 0.85 -3.68
N ARG A 49 -8.10 -0.41 -4.05
CA ARG A 49 -8.25 -0.80 -5.45
C ARG A 49 -9.31 -1.89 -5.60
N LEU A 50 -10.19 -1.69 -6.58
CA LEU A 50 -11.12 -2.72 -7.04
C LEU A 50 -10.38 -3.73 -7.92
N LYS A 51 -10.52 -5.02 -7.58
CA LYS A 51 -10.12 -6.14 -8.43
C LYS A 51 -11.30 -6.47 -9.34
N PHE A 52 -11.11 -6.22 -10.62
CA PHE A 52 -11.99 -6.72 -11.67
C PHE A 52 -11.40 -8.03 -12.18
N ASP A 53 -12.09 -9.14 -11.92
CA ASP A 53 -11.78 -10.42 -12.54
C ASP A 53 -12.48 -10.44 -13.92
N PHE A 54 -11.70 -10.34 -15.01
CA PHE A 54 -12.14 -10.49 -16.41
C PHE A 54 -11.93 -11.92 -16.90
#